data_AF-A0A8J5U8U7-F1
#
_entry.id   AF-A0A8J5U8U7-F1
#
_cell.length_a   1.000
_cell.length_b   1.000
_cell.length_c   1.000
_cell.angle_alpha   90.00
_cell.angle_beta   90.00
_cell.angle_gamma   90.00
#
_symmetry.space_group_name_H-M   'P 1'
#
loop_
_entity.id
_entity.type
_entity.pdbx_description
1 polymer ?
#
loop_
_entity_poly.entity_id
_entity_poly.type
_entity_poly.pdbx_seq_one_letter_code
_entity_poly.pdbx_strand_id
1 'polypeptide(L)'
;MPLAEATVEDHLATSSDHFTLSLTFLDIRSTPVQPAKIRVKTEDELKRFVEIVELGATEIPLTDSTPAELDELASSLVSLLTSAAKAAGRPARKGGRPAPWWTEECACAAAGFRAIRRSYPCGFNQDVQIAKRDFHRVVRRAKRQYWRNLIDNFSSSSAVFKAVRWLKSPGAFQPPPLQVDNVVLRWNEELRRTTSQTLGHQYLLLG
;
A
#
# COMPACT_ATOMS: atom_id res chain seq x y z
N MET A 1 7.08 19.67 28.05
CA MET A 1 7.59 19.45 26.68
C MET A 1 6.48 18.80 25.87
N PRO A 2 5.83 19.48 24.90
CA PRO A 2 4.88 18.78 24.03
C PRO A 2 5.69 17.92 23.04
N LEU A 3 5.37 16.62 22.95
CA LEU A 3 6.20 15.62 22.25
C LEU A 3 5.80 15.43 20.77
N ALA A 4 4.68 15.99 20.32
CA ALA A 4 4.22 16.04 18.93
C ALA A 4 3.06 17.04 18.80
N GLU A 5 2.92 17.66 17.64
CA GLU A 5 1.75 18.47 17.29
C GLU A 5 0.93 17.75 16.21
N ALA A 6 -0.40 17.81 16.31
CA ALA A 6 -1.31 17.21 15.35
C ALA A 6 -2.31 18.26 14.87
N THR A 7 -2.34 18.55 13.56
CA THR A 7 -3.30 19.46 12.94
C THR A 7 -4.19 18.71 11.96
N VAL A 8 -5.47 19.09 11.90
CA VAL A 8 -6.38 18.58 10.87
C VAL A 8 -6.13 19.37 9.59
N GLU A 9 -5.74 18.66 8.52
CA GLU A 9 -5.46 19.26 7.22
C GLU A 9 -6.63 18.99 6.27
N ASP A 10 -7.66 19.83 6.36
CA ASP A 10 -8.88 19.73 5.54
C ASP A 10 -8.57 19.87 4.04
N HIS A 11 -7.50 20.57 3.68
CA HIS A 11 -7.04 20.69 2.30
C HIS A 11 -6.44 19.38 1.75
N LEU A 12 -6.07 18.44 2.63
CA LEU A 12 -5.61 17.09 2.29
C LEU A 12 -6.72 16.05 2.42
N ALA A 13 -7.98 16.47 2.55
CA ALA A 13 -9.12 15.57 2.68
C ALA A 13 -9.14 14.54 1.55
N THR A 14 -8.74 13.31 1.89
CA THR A 14 -9.03 12.17 1.03
C THR A 14 -10.50 11.86 1.25
N SER A 15 -11.24 11.59 0.19
CA SER A 15 -12.70 11.50 0.21
C SER A 15 -13.30 10.32 1.03
N SER A 16 -12.54 9.78 1.99
CA SER A 16 -12.98 8.95 3.11
C SER A 16 -13.73 9.81 4.13
N ASP A 17 -14.49 9.15 5.00
CA ASP A 17 -15.11 9.67 6.24
C ASP A 17 -14.09 9.92 7.37
N HIS A 18 -12.83 10.13 7.03
CA HIS A 18 -11.75 10.34 8.00
C HIS A 18 -11.06 11.69 7.72
N PHE A 19 -10.77 12.41 8.78
CA PHE A 19 -9.97 13.64 8.72
C PHE A 19 -8.50 13.30 8.46
N THR A 20 -7.87 14.02 7.54
CA THR A 20 -6.42 13.90 7.34
C THR A 20 -5.71 14.67 8.46
N LEU A 21 -4.89 13.97 9.24
CA LEU A 21 -4.07 14.59 10.28
C LEU A 21 -2.64 14.78 9.76
N SER A 22 -2.11 16.00 9.90
CA SER A 22 -0.68 16.27 9.81
C SER A 22 -0.08 16.14 11.20
N LEU A 23 1.01 15.39 11.31
CA LEU A 23 1.72 15.15 12.55
C LEU A 23 3.13 15.73 12.43
N THR A 24 3.44 16.69 13.29
CA THR A 24 4.76 17.32 13.36
C THR A 24 5.54 16.70 14.51
N PHE A 25 6.59 15.94 14.19
CA PHE A 25 7.49 15.31 15.16
C PHE A 25 8.86 15.98 15.10
N LEU A 26 9.45 16.33 16.25
CA LEU A 26 10.75 17.02 16.32
C LEU A 26 11.97 16.12 16.08
N ASP A 27 11.81 14.78 16.09
CA ASP A 27 12.89 13.84 15.82
C ASP A 27 12.35 12.56 15.16
N ILE A 28 12.24 12.58 13.83
CA ILE A 28 11.97 11.37 13.05
C ILE A 28 13.32 10.81 12.62
N ARG A 29 13.85 9.85 13.37
CA ARG A 29 14.81 8.91 12.77
C ARG A 29 14.06 8.16 11.69
N SER A 30 14.33 8.52 10.44
CA SER A 30 13.75 7.84 9.27
C SER A 30 13.93 6.33 9.45
N THR A 31 12.82 5.59 9.44
CA THR A 31 12.91 4.13 9.41
C THR A 31 13.75 3.74 8.22
N PRO A 32 14.78 2.88 8.37
CA PRO A 32 15.61 2.45 7.25
C PRO A 32 14.70 1.96 6.13
N VAL A 33 14.73 2.66 4.99
CA VAL A 33 14.01 2.22 3.79
C VAL A 33 14.59 0.86 3.45
N GLN A 34 13.78 -0.18 3.62
CA GLN A 34 14.20 -1.55 3.31
C GLN A 34 14.82 -1.54 1.91
N PRO A 35 16.04 -2.08 1.73
CA PRO A 35 16.75 -2.00 0.46
C PRO A 35 15.96 -2.76 -0.60
N ALA A 36 15.17 -2.04 -1.37
CA ALA A 36 14.52 -2.58 -2.55
C ALA A 36 15.60 -2.76 -3.62
N LYS A 37 15.67 -3.95 -4.23
CA LYS A 37 16.57 -4.22 -5.35
C LYS A 37 16.35 -3.18 -6.44
N ILE A 38 17.41 -2.52 -6.90
CA ILE A 38 17.30 -1.51 -7.95
C ILE A 38 17.31 -2.22 -9.30
N ARG A 39 16.50 -1.73 -10.24
CA ARG A 39 16.44 -2.24 -11.60
C ARG A 39 16.79 -1.11 -12.56
N VAL A 40 17.68 -1.41 -13.50
CA VAL A 40 17.97 -0.63 -14.70
C VAL A 40 17.45 -1.50 -15.85
N LYS A 41 16.40 -1.08 -16.53
CA LYS A 41 15.71 -1.93 -17.53
C LYS A 41 15.47 -1.25 -18.86
N THR A 42 15.17 0.04 -18.86
CA THR A 42 14.91 0.76 -20.12
C THR A 42 16.22 1.20 -20.74
N GLU A 43 16.22 1.41 -22.05
CA GLU A 43 17.40 1.89 -22.77
C GLU A 43 17.91 3.22 -22.21
N ASP A 44 16.99 4.15 -21.90
CA ASP A 44 17.33 5.44 -21.28
C ASP A 44 17.97 5.29 -19.89
N GLU A 45 17.50 4.33 -19.09
CA GLU A 45 18.07 4.03 -17.77
C GLU A 45 19.47 3.44 -17.93
N LEU A 46 19.69 2.57 -18.93
CA LEU A 46 20.98 1.97 -19.22
C LEU A 46 21.98 3.01 -19.71
N LYS A 47 21.57 3.89 -20.62
CA LYS A 47 22.40 4.99 -21.11
C LYS A 47 22.86 5.90 -19.97
N ARG A 48 21.92 6.32 -19.11
CA ARG A 48 22.24 7.15 -17.94
C ARG A 48 23.14 6.42 -16.94
N PHE A 49 22.99 5.11 -16.79
CA PHE A 49 23.89 4.32 -15.95
C PHE A 49 25.32 4.35 -16.48
N VAL A 50 25.51 4.13 -17.79
CA VAL A 50 26.82 4.17 -18.44
C VAL A 50 27.47 5.55 -18.27
N GLU A 51 26.73 6.63 -18.52
CA GLU A 51 27.24 8.00 -18.36
C GLU A 51 27.76 8.26 -16.93
N ILE A 52 27.05 7.78 -15.90
CA ILE A 52 27.47 7.95 -14.50
C ILE A 52 28.69 7.10 -14.16
N VAL A 53 28.78 5.87 -14.71
CA VAL A 53 29.93 4.99 -14.51
C VAL A 53 31.17 5.56 -15.18
N GLU A 54 31.06 6.06 -16.42
CA GLU A 54 32.18 6.67 -17.14
C GLU A 54 32.73 7.89 -16.41
N LEU A 55 31.85 8.75 -15.87
CA LEU A 55 32.26 9.88 -15.05
C LEU A 55 32.98 9.45 -13.77
N GLY A 56 32.40 8.51 -13.02
CA GLY A 56 32.99 8.08 -11.75
C GLY A 56 34.22 7.18 -11.89
N ALA A 57 34.41 6.52 -13.04
CA ALA A 57 35.61 5.72 -13.30
C ALA A 57 36.89 6.57 -13.38
N THR A 58 36.76 7.87 -13.70
CA THR A 58 37.90 8.81 -13.71
C THR A 58 38.45 9.10 -12.31
N GLU A 59 37.66 8.87 -11.26
CA GLU A 59 38.02 9.12 -9.86
C GLU A 59 38.65 7.89 -9.18
N ILE A 60 38.69 6.74 -9.86
CA ILE A 60 39.22 5.49 -9.29
C ILE A 60 40.75 5.46 -9.41
N PRO A 61 41.49 5.31 -8.30
CA PRO A 61 42.95 5.19 -8.32
C PRO A 61 43.42 3.95 -9.10
N LEU A 62 44.46 4.12 -9.91
CA LEU A 62 45.12 3.06 -10.67
C LEU A 62 46.42 2.66 -9.97
N THR A 63 46.35 2.05 -8.79
CA THR A 63 47.56 1.62 -8.05
C THR A 63 47.38 0.23 -7.47
N ASP A 64 48.09 -0.71 -8.08
CA ASP A 64 48.02 -2.14 -7.79
C ASP A 64 49.38 -2.59 -7.24
N SER A 65 49.52 -2.77 -5.93
CA SER A 65 50.73 -3.44 -5.41
C SER A 65 50.51 -4.20 -4.10
N THR A 66 49.50 -3.86 -3.29
CA THR A 66 49.21 -4.58 -2.05
C THR A 66 47.80 -5.18 -2.01
N PRO A 67 47.58 -6.30 -1.30
CA PRO A 67 46.24 -6.89 -1.14
C PRO A 67 45.20 -5.93 -0.55
N ALA A 68 45.63 -5.02 0.34
CA ALA A 68 44.74 -4.03 0.96
C ALA A 68 44.29 -2.97 -0.06
N GLU A 69 45.18 -2.54 -0.96
CA GLU A 69 44.83 -1.62 -2.05
C GLU A 69 43.83 -2.27 -3.03
N LEU A 70 43.94 -3.57 -3.28
CA LEU A 70 42.99 -4.32 -4.11
C LEU A 70 41.59 -4.39 -3.49
N ASP A 71 41.50 -4.60 -2.18
CA ASP A 71 40.21 -4.62 -1.46
C ASP A 71 39.55 -3.24 -1.44
N GLU A 72 40.33 -2.17 -1.30
CA GLU A 72 39.84 -0.79 -1.35
C GLU A 72 39.38 -0.42 -2.77
N LEU A 73 40.11 -0.85 -3.79
CA LEU A 73 39.72 -0.71 -5.19
C LEU A 73 38.40 -1.45 -5.47
N ALA A 74 38.28 -2.70 -5.02
CA ALA A 74 37.06 -3.47 -5.16
C ALA A 74 35.87 -2.79 -4.48
N SER A 75 36.08 -2.24 -3.27
CA SER A 75 35.06 -1.49 -2.52
C SER A 75 34.64 -0.22 -3.24
N SER A 76 35.59 0.52 -3.81
CA SER A 76 35.35 1.72 -4.61
C SER A 76 34.55 1.43 -5.88
N LEU A 77 34.89 0.35 -6.60
CA LEU A 77 34.14 -0.12 -7.77
C LEU A 77 32.70 -0.51 -7.41
N VAL A 78 32.52 -1.29 -6.34
CA VAL A 78 31.18 -1.70 -5.88
C VAL A 78 30.36 -0.48 -5.47
N SER A 79 30.97 0.49 -4.78
CA SER A 79 30.32 1.75 -4.39
C SER A 79 29.88 2.57 -5.60
N LEU A 80 30.76 2.72 -6.60
CA LEU A 80 30.46 3.43 -7.84
C LEU A 80 29.30 2.76 -8.59
N LEU A 81 29.39 1.46 -8.86
CA LEU A 81 28.35 0.73 -9.59
C LEU A 81 27.02 0.75 -8.84
N THR A 82 27.05 0.65 -7.50
CA THR A 82 25.85 0.74 -6.67
C THR A 82 25.23 2.14 -6.73
N SER A 83 26.04 3.18 -6.70
CA SER A 83 25.59 4.58 -6.75
C SER A 83 25.05 4.94 -8.14
N ALA A 84 25.73 4.51 -9.20
CA ALA A 84 25.26 4.65 -10.57
C ALA A 84 23.93 3.92 -10.78
N ALA A 85 23.80 2.68 -10.29
CA ALA A 85 22.55 1.93 -10.37
C ALA A 85 21.42 2.64 -9.61
N LYS A 86 21.68 3.20 -8.43
CA LYS A 86 20.71 3.98 -7.64
C LYS A 86 20.25 5.25 -8.37
N ALA A 87 21.17 5.96 -9.01
CA ALA A 87 20.90 7.23 -9.66
C ALA A 87 20.18 7.06 -11.01
N ALA A 88 20.51 6.02 -11.76
CA ALA A 88 19.91 5.73 -13.06
C ALA A 88 18.64 4.88 -12.96
N GLY A 89 18.62 3.90 -12.06
CA GLY A 89 17.56 2.90 -11.96
C GLY A 89 16.42 3.26 -11.02
N ARG A 90 15.47 2.33 -10.91
CA ARG A 90 14.29 2.47 -10.03
C ARG A 90 14.23 1.36 -8.98
N PRO A 91 13.72 1.63 -7.77
CA PRO A 91 13.47 0.58 -6.80
C PRO A 91 12.48 -0.44 -7.36
N ALA A 92 12.80 -1.72 -7.27
CA ALA A 92 11.86 -2.79 -7.58
C ALA A 92 10.71 -2.75 -6.57
N ARG A 93 9.63 -2.08 -6.93
CA ARG A 93 8.38 -2.19 -6.20
C ARG A 93 7.80 -3.56 -6.52
N LYS A 94 7.55 -4.36 -5.49
CA LYS A 94 6.69 -5.55 -5.61
C LYS A 94 5.30 -5.02 -5.95
N GLY A 95 4.99 -4.93 -7.24
CA GLY A 95 3.68 -4.50 -7.70
C GLY A 95 2.62 -5.38 -7.04
N GLY A 96 1.62 -4.75 -6.42
CA GLY A 96 0.43 -5.48 -6.01
C GLY A 96 -0.14 -6.22 -7.22
N ARG A 97 -0.69 -7.41 -7.00
CA ARG A 97 -1.41 -8.10 -8.08
C ARG A 97 -2.53 -7.18 -8.55
N PRO A 98 -2.67 -6.94 -9.86
CA PRO A 98 -3.76 -6.13 -10.37
C PRO A 98 -5.07 -6.77 -9.93
N ALA A 99 -6.01 -5.95 -9.48
CA ALA A 99 -7.31 -6.43 -9.05
C ALA A 99 -8.01 -7.09 -10.26
N PRO A 100 -8.39 -8.39 -10.21
CA PRO A 100 -8.93 -9.10 -11.37
C PRO A 100 -10.26 -8.52 -11.90
N TRP A 101 -10.97 -7.75 -11.08
CA TRP A 101 -12.20 -7.04 -11.43
C TRP A 101 -11.95 -5.65 -12.03
N TRP A 102 -10.69 -5.22 -12.19
CA TRP A 102 -10.35 -3.93 -12.76
C TRP A 102 -10.43 -3.98 -14.29
N THR A 103 -11.51 -3.44 -14.84
CA THR A 103 -11.76 -3.37 -16.28
C THR A 103 -11.24 -2.08 -16.90
N GLU A 104 -11.16 -2.01 -18.23
CA GLU A 104 -10.85 -0.77 -18.95
C GLU A 104 -11.85 0.35 -18.61
N GLU A 105 -13.14 0.02 -18.46
CA GLU A 105 -14.14 0.98 -17.98
C GLU A 105 -13.80 1.57 -16.61
N CYS A 106 -13.25 0.76 -15.69
CA CYS A 106 -12.78 1.24 -14.39
C CYS A 106 -11.58 2.17 -14.54
N ALA A 107 -10.65 1.86 -15.46
CA ALA A 107 -9.49 2.70 -15.76
C ALA A 107 -9.92 4.05 -16.34
N CYS A 108 -10.80 4.06 -17.33
CA CYS A 108 -11.38 5.27 -17.92
C CYS A 108 -12.14 6.11 -16.89
N ALA A 109 -13.02 5.50 -16.09
CA ALA A 109 -13.75 6.21 -15.04
C ALA A 109 -12.82 6.78 -13.96
N ALA A 110 -11.75 6.05 -13.59
CA ALA A 110 -10.73 6.54 -12.68
C ALA A 110 -9.93 7.71 -13.28
N ALA A 111 -9.58 7.65 -14.57
CA ALA A 111 -8.89 8.72 -15.27
C ALA A 111 -9.75 9.99 -15.34
N GLY A 112 -11.04 9.86 -15.68
CA GLY A 112 -12.01 10.96 -15.69
C GLY A 112 -12.17 11.60 -14.31
N PHE A 113 -12.37 10.78 -13.27
CA PHE A 113 -12.42 11.28 -11.89
C PHE A 113 -11.13 12.01 -11.47
N ARG A 114 -9.95 11.45 -11.81
CA ARG A 114 -8.66 12.09 -11.53
C ARG A 114 -8.44 13.39 -12.30
N ALA A 115 -8.98 13.52 -13.51
CA ALA A 115 -8.93 14.76 -14.28
C ALA A 115 -9.76 15.85 -13.58
N ILE A 116 -11.02 15.55 -13.24
CA ILE A 116 -11.92 16.48 -12.55
C ILE A 116 -11.34 16.89 -11.19
N ARG A 117 -10.84 15.93 -10.40
CA ARG A 117 -10.21 16.22 -9.09
C ARG A 117 -8.98 17.12 -9.21
N ARG A 118 -8.19 17.00 -10.29
CA ARG A 118 -7.00 17.86 -10.49
C ARG A 118 -7.38 19.30 -10.81
N SER A 119 -8.52 19.52 -11.45
CA SER A 119 -9.05 20.87 -11.73
C SER A 119 -9.54 21.61 -10.49
N TYR A 120 -9.85 20.89 -9.40
CA TYR A 120 -10.33 21.47 -8.14
C TYR A 120 -9.51 20.96 -6.95
N PRO A 121 -8.30 21.50 -6.74
CA PRO A 121 -7.39 21.02 -5.68
C PRO A 121 -7.91 21.28 -4.26
N CYS A 122 -8.74 22.31 -4.07
CA CYS A 122 -9.20 22.76 -2.76
C CYS A 122 -10.74 22.84 -2.71
N GLY A 123 -11.31 22.49 -1.55
CA GLY A 123 -12.72 22.74 -1.21
C GLY A 123 -13.70 21.64 -1.60
N PHE A 124 -14.92 21.77 -1.08
CA PHE A 124 -16.06 20.92 -1.44
C PHE A 124 -16.58 21.34 -2.82
N ASN A 125 -16.43 20.46 -3.82
CA ASN A 125 -16.92 20.72 -5.18
C ASN A 125 -17.90 19.62 -5.62
N GLN A 126 -19.08 20.06 -6.10
CA GLN A 126 -20.15 19.17 -6.51
C GLN A 126 -19.76 18.25 -7.67
N ASP A 127 -18.99 18.75 -8.65
CA ASP A 127 -18.54 17.97 -9.81
C ASP A 127 -17.55 16.88 -9.40
N VAL A 128 -16.66 17.17 -8.44
CA VAL A 128 -15.78 16.16 -7.84
C VAL A 128 -16.58 15.07 -7.14
N GLN A 129 -17.66 15.41 -6.42
CA GLN A 129 -18.53 14.43 -5.76
C GLN A 129 -19.34 13.60 -6.77
N ILE A 130 -19.83 14.20 -7.84
CA ILE A 130 -20.53 13.50 -8.93
C ILE A 130 -19.56 12.52 -9.60
N ALA A 131 -18.39 13.00 -10.02
CA ALA A 131 -17.37 12.17 -10.67
C ALA A 131 -16.91 11.01 -9.77
N LYS A 132 -16.75 11.25 -8.47
CA LYS A 132 -16.45 10.21 -7.47
C LYS A 132 -17.56 9.17 -7.41
N ARG A 133 -18.82 9.60 -7.34
CA ARG A 133 -20.00 8.72 -7.27
C ARG A 133 -20.08 7.83 -8.52
N ASP A 134 -19.83 8.40 -9.68
CA ASP A 134 -19.88 7.70 -10.96
C ASP A 134 -18.72 6.71 -11.11
N PHE A 135 -17.50 7.10 -10.73
CA PHE A 135 -16.37 6.18 -10.62
C PHE A 135 -16.71 5.01 -9.68
N HIS A 136 -17.23 5.28 -8.49
CA HIS A 136 -17.63 4.24 -7.55
C HIS A 136 -18.75 3.36 -8.10
N ARG A 137 -19.67 3.89 -8.92
CA ARG A 137 -20.73 3.13 -9.56
C ARG A 137 -20.16 2.12 -10.55
N VAL A 138 -19.20 2.54 -11.38
CA VAL A 138 -18.50 1.68 -12.33
C VAL A 138 -17.72 0.59 -11.61
N VAL A 139 -16.92 0.94 -10.59
CA VAL A 139 -16.16 -0.04 -9.79
C VAL A 139 -17.08 -1.05 -9.11
N ARG A 140 -18.20 -0.59 -8.52
CA ARG A 140 -19.18 -1.48 -7.90
C ARG A 140 -19.81 -2.43 -8.92
N ARG A 141 -20.10 -1.96 -10.14
CA ARG A 141 -20.62 -2.80 -11.24
C ARG A 141 -19.59 -3.85 -11.66
N ALA A 142 -18.35 -3.44 -11.89
CA ALA A 142 -17.28 -4.32 -12.33
C ALA A 142 -16.99 -5.42 -11.29
N LYS A 143 -16.89 -5.05 -10.00
CA LYS A 143 -16.79 -6.02 -8.90
C LYS A 143 -17.94 -7.02 -8.91
N ARG A 144 -19.19 -6.55 -8.99
CA ARG A 144 -20.36 -7.43 -9.02
C ARG A 144 -20.34 -8.38 -10.22
N GLN A 145 -19.97 -7.90 -11.40
CA GLN A 145 -19.89 -8.74 -12.60
C GLN A 145 -18.80 -9.80 -12.47
N TYR A 146 -17.62 -9.41 -11.99
CA TYR A 146 -16.52 -10.34 -11.74
C TYR A 146 -16.94 -11.45 -10.78
N TRP A 147 -17.55 -11.11 -9.65
CA TRP A 147 -17.98 -12.12 -8.68
C TRP A 147 -19.10 -13.02 -9.22
N ARG A 148 -20.07 -12.48 -9.97
CA ARG A 148 -21.09 -13.29 -10.65
C ARG A 148 -20.46 -14.28 -11.63
N ASN A 149 -19.64 -13.79 -12.55
CA ASN A 149 -18.94 -14.64 -13.51
C ASN A 149 -18.05 -15.69 -12.83
N LEU A 150 -17.39 -15.34 -11.72
CA LEU A 150 -16.56 -16.29 -10.99
C LEU A 150 -17.39 -17.43 -10.40
N ILE A 151 -18.56 -17.11 -9.84
CA ILE A 151 -19.50 -18.09 -9.27
C ILE A 151 -20.09 -18.97 -10.38
N ASP A 152 -20.53 -18.36 -11.48
CA ASP A 152 -21.13 -19.07 -12.63
C ASP A 152 -20.14 -20.04 -13.29
N ASN A 153 -18.83 -19.75 -13.22
CA ASN A 153 -17.76 -20.58 -13.79
C ASN A 153 -17.25 -21.67 -12.84
N PHE A 154 -17.83 -21.86 -11.64
CA PHE A 154 -17.41 -22.95 -10.77
C PHE A 154 -17.89 -24.30 -11.30
N SER A 155 -16.97 -25.04 -11.90
CA SER A 155 -17.20 -26.40 -12.42
C SER A 155 -16.80 -27.52 -11.44
N SER A 156 -16.13 -27.19 -10.33
CA SER A 156 -15.60 -28.16 -9.37
C SER A 156 -15.88 -27.72 -7.93
N SER A 157 -16.24 -28.67 -7.07
CA SER A 157 -16.40 -28.45 -5.62
C SER A 157 -15.12 -27.86 -5.00
N SER A 158 -13.94 -28.19 -5.52
CA SER A 158 -12.66 -27.62 -5.07
C SER A 158 -12.54 -26.10 -5.31
N ALA A 159 -13.10 -25.60 -6.41
CA ALA A 159 -13.12 -24.16 -6.73
C ALA A 159 -14.06 -23.40 -5.78
N VAL A 160 -15.20 -24.02 -5.44
CA VAL A 160 -16.14 -23.50 -4.43
C VAL A 160 -15.45 -23.37 -3.07
N PHE A 161 -14.72 -24.40 -2.61
CA PHE A 161 -14.00 -24.34 -1.33
C PHE A 161 -12.91 -23.26 -1.30
N LYS A 162 -12.19 -23.04 -2.41
CA LYS A 162 -11.23 -21.94 -2.53
C LYS A 162 -11.90 -20.57 -2.42
N ALA A 163 -13.08 -20.40 -3.01
CA ALA A 163 -13.82 -19.15 -2.93
C ALA A 163 -14.39 -18.90 -1.52
N VAL A 164 -14.95 -19.92 -0.87
CA VAL A 164 -15.44 -19.84 0.53
C VAL A 164 -14.32 -19.45 1.50
N ARG A 165 -13.08 -19.87 1.22
CA ARG A 165 -11.90 -19.45 2.01
C ARG A 165 -11.66 -17.93 1.97
N TRP A 166 -12.04 -17.23 0.90
CA TRP A 166 -11.95 -15.76 0.83
C TRP A 166 -13.07 -15.04 1.58
N LEU A 167 -14.21 -15.71 1.78
CA LEU A 167 -15.34 -15.18 2.55
C LEU A 167 -15.12 -15.34 4.06
N LYS A 168 -14.35 -16.37 4.46
CA LYS A 168 -13.88 -16.50 5.84
C LYS A 168 -12.78 -15.47 6.08
N SER A 169 -13.07 -14.47 6.91
CA SER A 169 -12.06 -13.56 7.45
C SER A 169 -10.89 -14.38 8.02
N PRO A 170 -9.62 -14.04 7.72
CA PRO A 170 -8.47 -14.70 8.31
C PRO A 170 -8.42 -14.34 9.81
N GLY A 171 -9.09 -15.15 10.63
CA GLY A 171 -9.12 -15.01 12.07
C GLY A 171 -10.41 -14.36 12.58
N ALA A 172 -11.00 -14.98 13.61
CA ALA A 172 -11.84 -14.24 14.53
C ALA A 172 -10.97 -13.13 15.12
N PHE A 173 -11.40 -11.87 14.98
CA PHE A 173 -10.84 -10.78 15.76
C PHE A 173 -10.82 -11.24 17.22
N GLN A 174 -9.63 -11.42 17.77
CA GLN A 174 -9.49 -11.58 19.21
C GLN A 174 -9.40 -10.16 19.74
N PRO A 175 -10.47 -9.64 20.40
CA PRO A 175 -10.34 -8.36 21.05
C PRO A 175 -9.18 -8.43 22.04
N PRO A 176 -8.38 -7.36 22.17
CA PRO A 176 -7.32 -7.32 23.17
C PRO A 176 -7.90 -7.66 24.56
N PRO A 177 -7.18 -8.44 25.38
CA PRO A 177 -7.69 -8.87 26.68
C PRO A 177 -8.00 -7.65 27.56
N LEU A 178 -9.21 -7.62 28.12
CA LEU A 178 -9.64 -6.58 29.04
C LEU A 178 -9.07 -6.87 30.43
N GLN A 179 -8.39 -5.89 31.00
CA GLN A 179 -7.94 -5.93 32.39
C GLN A 179 -8.87 -5.04 33.21
N VAL A 180 -9.65 -5.68 34.09
CA VAL A 180 -10.47 -5.00 35.09
C VAL A 180 -9.95 -5.46 36.45
N ASP A 181 -9.58 -4.52 37.30
CA ASP A 181 -9.15 -4.76 38.68
C ASP A 181 -8.12 -5.89 38.85
N ASN A 182 -7.05 -5.85 38.04
CA ASN A 182 -5.94 -6.82 38.02
C ASN A 182 -6.30 -8.26 37.60
N VAL A 183 -7.50 -8.50 37.09
CA VAL A 183 -7.87 -9.78 36.48
C VAL A 183 -7.84 -9.65 34.96
N VAL A 184 -6.99 -10.44 34.31
CA VAL A 184 -6.96 -10.56 32.85
C VAL A 184 -8.07 -11.53 32.42
N LEU A 185 -9.17 -10.99 31.89
CA LEU A 185 -10.26 -11.81 31.37
C LEU A 185 -9.84 -12.38 30.01
N ARG A 186 -9.45 -13.66 29.99
CA ARG A 186 -9.24 -14.41 28.75
C ARG A 186 -10.59 -14.69 28.10
N TRP A 187 -10.71 -14.39 26.81
CA TRP A 187 -11.92 -14.63 26.04
C TRP A 187 -12.19 -16.15 25.91
N ASN A 188 -13.08 -16.67 26.75
CA ASN A 188 -13.47 -18.08 26.75
C ASN A 188 -14.65 -18.33 25.79
N GLU A 189 -14.75 -19.57 25.30
CA GLU A 189 -15.74 -19.99 24.29
C GLU A 189 -17.20 -19.83 24.76
N GLU A 190 -17.43 -19.85 26.08
CA GLU A 190 -18.72 -19.60 26.73
C GLU A 190 -19.24 -18.17 26.51
N LEU A 191 -18.35 -17.16 26.54
CA LEU A 191 -18.70 -15.75 26.33
C LEU A 191 -19.08 -15.45 24.87
N ARG A 192 -18.62 -16.26 23.90
CA ARG A 192 -19.05 -16.15 22.49
C ARG A 192 -20.50 -16.55 22.30
N ARG A 193 -20.96 -17.61 22.98
CA ARG A 193 -22.35 -18.08 22.85
C ARG A 193 -23.33 -17.08 23.45
N THR A 194 -23.02 -16.54 24.63
CA THR A 194 -23.88 -15.55 25.28
C THR A 194 -23.93 -14.23 24.52
N THR A 195 -22.81 -13.72 24.00
CA THR A 195 -22.78 -12.47 23.22
C THR A 195 -23.45 -12.60 21.84
N SER A 196 -23.30 -13.72 21.14
CA SER A 196 -24.07 -13.98 19.90
C SER A 196 -25.58 -14.10 20.14
N GLN A 197 -26.02 -14.66 21.28
CA GLN A 197 -27.44 -14.72 21.64
C GLN A 197 -27.99 -13.35 22.07
N THR A 198 -27.23 -12.56 22.84
CA THR A 198 -27.69 -11.22 23.29
C THR A 198 -27.68 -10.17 22.18
N LEU A 199 -26.69 -10.20 21.27
CA LEU A 199 -26.69 -9.34 20.09
C LEU A 199 -27.82 -9.73 19.11
N GLY A 200 -28.16 -11.01 18.99
CA GLY A 200 -29.32 -11.46 18.19
C GLY A 200 -30.67 -10.93 18.71
N HIS A 201 -30.81 -10.76 20.03
CA HIS A 201 -32.04 -10.24 20.64
C HIS A 201 -32.14 -8.71 20.64
N GLN A 202 -31.03 -7.97 20.61
CA GLN A 202 -31.07 -6.49 20.57
C GLN A 202 -31.42 -5.91 19.20
N TYR A 203 -31.18 -6.64 18.09
CA TYR A 203 -31.56 -6.19 16.75
C TYR A 203 -33.01 -6.54 16.35
N LEU A 204 -33.76 -7.25 17.20
CA LEU A 204 -35.19 -7.59 16.96
C LEU A 204 -36.18 -6.71 17.75
N LEU A 205 -35.70 -5.79 18.60
CA LEU A 205 -36.55 -4.89 19.40
C LEU A 205 -36.37 -3.40 19.05
N LEU A 206 -35.66 -3.08 17.96
CA LEU A 206 -35.60 -1.75 17.34
C LEU A 206 -35.95 -1.83 15.84
N GLY A 207 -37.05 -2.53 15.54
CA GLY A 207 -37.74 -2.50 14.25
C GLY A 207 -39.16 -2.00 14.44
#